data_AF-A0A960S0P7-F1
#
_entry.id   AF-A0A960S0P7-F1
#
_cell.length_a   1.000
_cell.length_b   1.000
_cell.length_c   1.000
_cell.angle_alpha   90.00
_cell.angle_beta   90.00
_cell.angle_gamma   90.00
#
_symmetry.space_group_name_H-M   'P 1'
#
loop_
_entity.id
_entity.type
_entity.pdbx_description
1 polymer ?
#
loop_
_entity_poly.entity_id
_entity_poly.type
_entity_poly.pdbx_seq_one_letter_code
_entity_poly.pdbx_strand_id
1 'polypeptide(L)'
;MPTPEIIENAIYTTEELSELFGISYRNICLLIKRGHIKGAKIGKNWFVTGRSLLKVLEEGNDSHSKEDDFPVESEEENINNENTEG
;
A
#
# COMPACT_ATOMS: atom_id res chain seq x y z
N MET A 1 -1.29 18.74 -7.37
CA MET A 1 -1.01 17.30 -7.30
C MET A 1 -2.10 16.58 -8.07
N PRO A 2 -1.79 15.80 -9.12
CA PRO A 2 -2.79 14.92 -9.71
C PRO A 2 -3.21 13.90 -8.65
N THR A 3 -4.51 13.79 -8.39
CA THR A 3 -5.05 12.72 -7.56
C THR A 3 -4.88 11.40 -8.32
N PRO A 4 -4.24 10.38 -7.73
CA PRO A 4 -4.14 9.09 -8.40
C PRO A 4 -5.53 8.49 -8.58
N GLU A 5 -5.93 8.32 -9.83
CA GLU A 5 -7.19 7.66 -10.19
C GLU A 5 -6.96 6.14 -10.24
N ILE A 6 -7.80 5.39 -9.52
CA ILE A 6 -7.75 3.92 -9.54
C ILE A 6 -8.44 3.42 -10.80
N ILE A 7 -7.70 2.70 -11.64
CA ILE A 7 -8.19 2.13 -12.89
C ILE A 7 -8.69 0.71 -12.61
N GLU A 8 -9.97 0.43 -12.90
CA GLU A 8 -10.61 -0.88 -12.60
C GLU A 8 -9.84 -2.09 -13.15
N ASN A 9 -9.35 -1.98 -14.38
CA ASN A 9 -8.65 -3.05 -15.09
C ASN A 9 -7.13 -3.07 -14.85
N ALA A 10 -6.60 -2.17 -14.02
CA ALA A 10 -5.20 -2.17 -13.66
C ALA A 10 -4.90 -3.16 -12.53
N ILE A 11 -3.63 -3.55 -12.44
CA ILE A 11 -3.09 -4.36 -11.36
C ILE A 11 -2.07 -3.49 -10.63
N TYR A 12 -2.21 -3.41 -9.32
CA TYR A 12 -1.34 -2.63 -8.45
C TYR A 12 -0.53 -3.57 -7.57
N THR A 13 0.73 -3.24 -7.39
CA THR A 13 1.59 -3.86 -6.38
C THR A 13 1.33 -3.26 -5.00
N THR A 14 1.75 -3.97 -3.96
CA THR A 14 1.73 -3.43 -2.59
C THR A 14 2.54 -2.14 -2.43
N GLU A 15 3.58 -1.93 -3.23
CA GLU A 15 4.39 -0.71 -3.18
C GLU A 15 3.61 0.47 -3.76
N GLU A 16 3.02 0.31 -4.94
CA GLU A 16 2.14 1.33 -5.54
C GLU A 16 0.95 1.66 -4.64
N LEU A 17 0.36 0.65 -3.99
CA LEU A 17 -0.72 0.88 -3.03
C LEU A 17 -0.24 1.62 -1.77
N SER A 18 0.99 1.38 -1.35
CA SER A 18 1.59 2.10 -0.24
C SER A 18 1.73 3.58 -0.56
N GLU A 19 2.15 3.90 -1.78
CA GLU A 19 2.23 5.28 -2.26
C GLU A 19 0.85 5.91 -2.49
N LEU A 20 -0.10 5.16 -3.07
CA LEU A 20 -1.45 5.65 -3.37
C LEU A 20 -2.26 5.99 -2.12
N PHE A 21 -2.19 5.11 -1.12
CA PHE A 21 -3.01 5.20 0.09
C PHE A 21 -2.24 5.72 1.30
N GLY A 22 -0.91 5.82 1.22
CA GLY A 22 -0.06 6.17 2.37
C GLY A 22 -0.04 5.08 3.45
N ILE A 23 -0.28 3.82 3.08
CA ILE A 23 -0.43 2.70 4.02
C ILE A 23 0.76 1.75 3.89
N SER A 24 1.40 1.36 5.00
CA SER A 24 2.54 0.45 4.96
C SER A 24 2.22 -0.90 4.29
N TYR A 25 3.25 -1.49 3.66
CA TYR A 25 3.20 -2.83 3.06
C TYR A 25 2.55 -3.89 3.98
N ARG A 26 2.86 -3.82 5.28
CA ARG A 26 2.35 -4.77 6.28
C ARG A 26 0.84 -4.67 6.46
N ASN A 27 0.30 -3.45 6.48
CA ASN A 27 -1.14 -3.20 6.57
C ASN A 27 -1.85 -3.64 5.29
N ILE A 28 -1.26 -3.40 4.12
CA ILE A 28 -1.81 -3.90 2.84
C ILE A 28 -1.83 -5.44 2.84
N CYS A 29 -0.76 -6.09 3.29
CA CYS A 29 -0.74 -7.54 3.44
C CYS A 29 -1.81 -8.06 4.42
N LEU A 30 -2.08 -7.32 5.50
CA LEU A 30 -3.12 -7.67 6.46
C LEU A 30 -4.51 -7.55 5.84
N LEU A 31 -4.76 -6.49 5.06
CA LEU A 31 -6.01 -6.27 4.32
C LEU A 31 -6.28 -7.41 3.33
N ILE A 32 -5.24 -7.89 2.62
CA ILE A 32 -5.35 -9.05 1.74
C ILE A 32 -5.63 -10.32 2.54
N LYS A 33 -4.91 -10.57 3.63
CA LYS A 33 -5.08 -11.77 4.48
C LYS A 33 -6.44 -11.83 5.17
N ARG A 34 -6.98 -10.69 5.58
CA ARG A 34 -8.32 -10.58 6.17
C ARG A 34 -9.44 -10.75 5.13
N GLY A 35 -9.08 -10.73 3.83
CA GLY A 35 -10.04 -10.91 2.74
C GLY A 35 -10.83 -9.64 2.41
N HIS A 36 -10.40 -8.47 2.88
CA HIS A 36 -11.01 -7.20 2.50
C HIS A 36 -10.73 -6.93 1.01
N ILE A 37 -9.46 -7.03 0.59
CA ILE A 37 -9.05 -6.87 -0.81
C ILE A 37 -8.64 -8.21 -1.41
N LYS A 38 -9.08 -8.47 -2.65
CA LYS A 38 -8.65 -9.64 -3.42
C LYS A 38 -7.30 -9.35 -4.06
N GLY A 39 -6.25 -9.85 -3.41
CA GLY A 39 -4.90 -9.89 -3.93
C GLY A 39 -4.46 -11.30 -4.31
N ALA A 40 -3.60 -11.40 -5.31
CA ALA A 40 -2.89 -12.62 -5.70
C ALA A 40 -1.40 -12.45 -5.42
N LYS A 41 -0.76 -13.46 -4.83
CA LYS A 41 0.69 -13.48 -4.68
C LYS A 41 1.31 -14.10 -5.92
N ILE A 42 2.15 -13.33 -6.62
CA ILE A 42 2.87 -13.78 -7.80
C ILE A 42 4.36 -13.63 -7.52
N GLY A 43 5.05 -14.77 -7.38
CA GLY A 43 6.45 -14.80 -6.96
C GLY A 43 6.63 -14.30 -5.52
N LYS A 44 7.37 -13.20 -5.36
CA LYS A 44 7.64 -12.56 -4.06
C LYS A 44 6.70 -11.40 -3.74
N ASN A 45 5.94 -10.91 -4.72
CA ASN A 45 5.13 -9.70 -4.61
C ASN A 45 3.63 -10.03 -4.58
N TRP A 46 2.87 -9.14 -3.96
CA TRP A 46 1.42 -9.17 -3.94
C TRP A 46 0.87 -8.19 -4.96
N PHE A 47 -0.13 -8.65 -5.70
CA PHE A 47 -0.80 -7.92 -6.76
C PHE A 47 -2.28 -7.83 -6.45
N VAL A 48 -2.85 -6.64 -6.55
CA VAL A 48 -4.26 -6.37 -6.26
C VAL A 48 -4.89 -5.73 -7.48
N THR A 49 -6.08 -6.18 -7.86
CA THR A 49 -6.78 -5.60 -9.00
C THR A 49 -7.50 -4.30 -8.60
N GLY A 50 -7.46 -3.30 -9.49
CA GLY A 50 -8.17 -2.03 -9.31
C GLY A 50 -9.65 -2.23 -8.99
N ARG A 51 -10.29 -3.19 -9.67
CA ARG A 51 -11.68 -3.59 -9.40
C ARG A 51 -11.94 -3.99 -7.95
N SER A 52 -11.01 -4.71 -7.33
CA SER A 52 -11.16 -5.07 -5.92
C SER A 52 -10.94 -3.87 -5.00
N LEU A 53 -10.04 -2.97 -5.36
CA LEU A 53 -9.75 -1.76 -4.57
C LEU A 53 -10.94 -0.79 -4.59
N LEU A 54 -11.49 -0.54 -5.78
CA LEU A 54 -12.70 0.28 -5.96
C LEU A 54 -13.86 -0.27 -5.14
N LYS A 55 -14.06 -1.59 -5.17
CA LYS A 55 -15.11 -2.25 -4.38
C LYS A 55 -14.94 -2.03 -2.87
N VAL A 56 -13.71 -2.14 -2.37
CA VAL A 56 -13.44 -1.89 -0.94
C VAL A 56 -13.57 -0.42 -0.59
N LEU A 57 -13.21 0.48 -1.49
CA LEU A 57 -13.36 1.92 -1.29
C LEU A 57 -14.84 2.33 -1.25
N GLU A 58 -15.68 1.70 -2.06
CA GLU A 58 -17.14 1.86 -2.02
C GLU A 58 -17.75 1.28 -0.74
N GLU A 59 -17.30 0.09 -0.31
CA GLU A 59 -17.80 -0.59 0.89
C GLU A 59 -17.29 0.03 2.21
N GLY A 60 -16.12 0.68 2.19
CA GLY A 60 -15.43 1.23 3.37
C GLY A 60 -16.00 2.53 3.94
N ASN A 61 -17.07 3.08 3.38
CA ASN A 61 -17.73 4.29 3.89
C ASN A 61 -18.61 4.04 5.12
N ASP A 62 -18.79 2.79 5.54
CA ASP A 62 -19.62 2.45 6.69
C ASP A 62 -18.82 1.60 7.70
N SER A 63 -18.61 2.14 8.90
CA SER A 63 -18.14 1.47 10.14
C SER A 63 -16.63 1.45 10.50
N HIS A 64 -16.22 2.58 11.12
CA HIS A 64 -15.52 2.72 12.42
C HIS A 64 -14.16 2.04 12.71
N SER A 65 -13.13 2.89 12.80
CA SER A 65 -12.12 3.00 13.86
C SER A 65 -11.48 1.72 14.41
N LYS A 66 -10.17 1.56 14.21
CA LYS A 66 -9.19 1.71 15.31
C LYS A 66 -7.88 2.28 14.78
N GLU A 67 -7.51 3.39 15.40
CA GLU A 67 -6.17 3.95 15.44
C GLU A 67 -5.28 2.89 16.10
N ASP A 68 -4.76 1.95 15.31
CA ASP A 68 -3.58 1.21 15.75
C ASP A 68 -2.39 2.12 15.46
N ASP A 69 -1.98 2.79 16.54
CA ASP A 69 -0.68 3.42 16.80
C ASP A 69 0.44 2.70 16.02
N PHE A 70 0.72 3.16 14.80
CA PHE A 70 1.95 2.78 14.12
C PHE A 70 2.88 3.98 14.23
N PRO A 71 4.03 3.84 14.91
CA PRO A 71 5.09 4.81 14.72
C PRO A 71 5.38 4.79 13.22
N VAL A 72 5.22 5.93 12.57
CA VAL A 72 5.91 6.20 11.33
C VAL A 72 7.39 6.22 11.72
N GLU A 73 8.00 5.04 11.82
CA GLU A 73 9.45 4.94 11.79
C GLU A 73 9.82 5.44 10.40
N SER A 74 10.23 6.70 10.40
CA SER A 74 10.86 7.42 9.32
C SER A 74 11.69 6.45 8.49
N GLU A 75 11.39 6.36 7.19
CA GLU A 75 12.36 5.86 6.23
C GLU A 75 13.66 6.66 6.46
N GLU A 76 14.65 6.01 7.09
CA GLU A 76 16.01 6.49 7.11
C GLU A 76 16.46 6.53 5.64
N GLU A 77 16.51 7.74 5.07
CA GLU A 77 17.37 8.01 3.93
C GLU A 77 18.81 7.73 4.37
N ASN A 78 19.23 6.49 4.23
CA ASN A 78 20.63 6.10 4.33
C ASN A 78 21.33 6.52 3.04
N ILE A 79 21.62 7.83 2.96
CA ILE A 79 22.58 8.35 1.98
C ILE A 79 23.96 7.97 2.51
N ASN A 80 24.46 6.81 2.06
CA ASN A 80 25.80 6.34 2.37
C ASN A 80 26.83 7.39 1.92
N ASN A 81 27.60 7.92 2.88
CA ASN A 81 28.83 8.65 2.66
C ASN A 81 29.81 7.82 1.81
N GLU A 82 30.15 8.28 0.61
CA GLU A 82 31.40 7.90 -0.04
C GLU A 82 32.46 8.97 0.23
N ASN A 83 33.46 8.59 1.03
CA ASN A 83 34.70 9.32 1.21
C ASN A 83 35.41 9.49 -0.14
N THR A 84 35.98 10.67 -0.38
CA THR A 84 37.22 10.76 -1.16
C THR A 84 38.08 11.87 -0.57
N GLU A 85 38.99 11.48 0.32
CA GLU A 85 40.19 12.24 0.62
C GLU A 85 41.17 12.07 -0.56
N GLY A 86 41.79 13.17 -1.00
CA GLY A 86 42.83 13.19 -2.04
C GLY A 86 43.28 14.59 -2.36
#